data_AF-A0A1H7SDP3-F1
#
_entry.id   AF-A0A1H7SDP3-F1
#
_cell.length_a   1.000
_cell.length_b   1.000
_cell.length_c   1.000
_cell.angle_alpha   90.00
_cell.angle_beta   90.00
_cell.angle_gamma   90.00
#
_symmetry.space_group_name_H-M   'P 1'
#
loop_
_entity.id
_entity.type
_entity.pdbx_description
1 polymer ?
#
loop_
_entity_poly.entity_id
_entity_poly.type
_entity_poly.pdbx_seq_one_letter_code
_entity_poly.pdbx_strand_id
1 'polypeptide(L)'
;MKTFVLSTLISVAALGNSFASTPNDPSNDKNTVTTLKETAAFHQQNMVVLYNQYDLAEARIKASRGNHAELERDHKFFVGVYEQDIADGIRVEQSKKAIEEINARYAKLHAERDAYEAKAIAKLQKHLQVALKKEEKAYAKAKDALAETVTAAR
;
A
#
# COMPACT_ATOMS: atom_id res chain seq x y z
N MET A 1 1.74 -16.08 14.17
CA MET A 1 1.81 -15.33 12.90
C MET A 1 0.61 -15.74 12.06
N LYS A 2 -0.35 -14.83 11.82
CA LYS A 2 -1.49 -15.10 10.93
C LYS A 2 -1.19 -14.43 9.60
N THR A 3 -0.84 -15.24 8.60
CA THR A 3 -0.78 -14.85 7.20
C THR A 3 -2.17 -14.44 6.74
N PHE A 4 -2.45 -13.15 6.68
CA PHE A 4 -3.57 -12.64 5.89
C PHE A 4 -3.19 -12.84 4.43
N VAL A 5 -3.59 -13.99 3.89
CA VAL A 5 -3.53 -14.26 2.46
C VAL A 5 -4.50 -13.28 1.81
N LEU A 6 -3.95 -12.29 1.10
CA LEU A 6 -4.68 -11.36 0.26
C LEU A 6 -5.15 -12.11 -1.00
N SER A 7 -6.01 -13.10 -0.81
CA SER A 7 -6.57 -13.94 -1.86
C SER A 7 -8.08 -13.85 -1.81
N THR A 8 -8.68 -13.77 -3.00
CA THR A 8 -10.12 -13.85 -3.32
C THR A 8 -10.91 -12.54 -3.18
N LEU A 9 -10.96 -11.79 -4.28
CA LEU A 9 -12.17 -11.60 -5.07
C LEU A 9 -11.79 -10.96 -6.41
N ILE A 10 -11.04 -11.70 -7.24
CA ILE A 10 -11.03 -11.43 -8.68
C ILE A 10 -12.11 -12.34 -9.23
N SER A 11 -13.30 -11.79 -9.43
CA SER A 11 -14.30 -12.41 -10.28
C SER A 11 -13.68 -12.57 -11.66
N VAL A 12 -13.19 -13.77 -11.94
CA VAL A 12 -12.81 -14.19 -13.29
C VAL A 12 -14.10 -14.24 -14.09
N ALA A 13 -14.50 -13.12 -14.68
CA ALA A 13 -15.36 -13.16 -15.85
C ALA A 13 -14.48 -13.70 -16.98
N ALA A 14 -14.42 -15.02 -17.08
CA ALA A 14 -13.90 -15.72 -18.23
C ALA A 14 -14.80 -15.38 -19.44
N LEU A 15 -14.52 -14.29 -20.13
CA LEU A 15 -14.95 -14.11 -21.52
C LEU A 15 -13.91 -14.79 -22.41
N GLY A 16 -13.86 -16.12 -22.30
CA GLY A 16 -13.08 -16.99 -23.14
C GLY A 16 -13.93 -17.51 -24.29
N ASN A 17 -13.44 -17.27 -25.51
CA ASN A 17 -13.76 -17.91 -26.78
C ASN A 17 -15.13 -17.60 -27.43
N SER A 18 -15.09 -16.71 -28.42
CA SER A 18 -15.61 -17.00 -29.77
C SER A 18 -15.01 -16.03 -30.79
N PHE A 19 -13.73 -16.25 -31.15
CA PHE A 19 -13.21 -15.77 -32.43
C PHE A 19 -13.53 -16.84 -33.48
N ALA A 20 -14.78 -16.86 -33.93
CA ALA A 20 -15.18 -17.55 -35.16
C ALA A 20 -15.91 -16.50 -35.98
N SER A 21 -15.34 -16.18 -37.14
CA SER A 21 -15.76 -15.14 -38.07
C SER A 21 -17.23 -15.35 -38.48
N THR A 22 -18.13 -14.53 -37.95
CA THR A 22 -19.50 -14.37 -38.46
C THR A 22 -19.66 -12.97 -39.04
N PRO A 23 -20.58 -12.76 -40.01
CA PRO A 23 -20.70 -11.50 -40.73
C PRO A 23 -20.94 -10.33 -39.77
N ASN A 24 -20.33 -9.17 -40.04
CA ASN A 24 -20.50 -7.95 -39.25
C ASN A 24 -21.98 -7.56 -39.15
N ASP A 25 -22.62 -7.98 -38.05
CA ASP A 25 -23.87 -7.41 -37.58
C ASP A 25 -23.51 -6.13 -36.79
N PRO A 26 -23.95 -4.93 -37.23
CA PRO A 26 -23.69 -3.68 -36.52
C PRO A 26 -24.27 -3.65 -35.09
N SER A 27 -25.16 -4.60 -34.73
CA SER A 27 -25.60 -4.80 -33.35
C SER A 27 -24.49 -5.34 -32.42
N ASN A 28 -23.59 -6.19 -32.95
CA ASN A 28 -22.45 -6.75 -32.22
C ASN A 28 -21.35 -5.72 -31.98
N ASP A 29 -21.13 -4.79 -32.93
CA ASP A 29 -20.12 -3.73 -32.79
C ASP A 29 -20.44 -2.75 -31.66
N LYS A 30 -21.73 -2.39 -31.48
CA LYS A 30 -22.16 -1.55 -30.35
C LYS A 30 -21.94 -2.23 -29.00
N ASN A 31 -22.12 -3.55 -28.94
CA ASN A 31 -21.89 -4.34 -27.72
C ASN A 31 -20.39 -4.45 -27.40
N THR A 32 -19.55 -4.66 -28.42
CA THR A 32 -18.09 -4.69 -28.30
C THR A 32 -17.52 -3.34 -27.84
N VAL A 33 -17.97 -2.22 -28.43
CA VAL A 33 -17.54 -0.87 -28.04
C VAL A 33 -17.90 -0.57 -26.58
N THR A 34 -19.09 -0.96 -26.13
CA THR A 34 -19.54 -0.77 -24.75
C THR A 34 -18.69 -1.59 -23.78
N THR A 35 -18.46 -2.86 -24.10
CA THR A 35 -17.62 -3.77 -23.31
C THR A 35 -16.18 -3.26 -23.17
N LEU A 36 -15.58 -2.73 -24.25
CA LEU A 36 -14.23 -2.17 -24.22
C LEU A 36 -14.14 -0.88 -23.38
N LYS A 37 -15.18 -0.03 -23.41
CA LYS A 37 -15.26 1.16 -22.53
C LYS A 37 -15.34 0.76 -21.06
N GLU A 38 -16.18 -0.21 -20.72
CA GLU A 38 -16.30 -0.72 -19.35
C GLU A 38 -14.99 -1.37 -18.89
N THR A 39 -14.32 -2.13 -19.76
CA THR A 39 -13.02 -2.75 -19.47
C THR A 39 -11.95 -1.70 -19.20
N ALA A 40 -11.88 -0.64 -20.01
CA ALA A 40 -10.96 0.46 -19.77
C ALA A 40 -11.27 1.19 -18.45
N ALA A 41 -12.55 1.48 -18.17
CA ALA A 41 -12.96 2.09 -16.91
C ALA A 41 -12.61 1.22 -15.69
N PHE A 42 -12.77 -0.10 -15.80
CA PHE A 42 -12.42 -1.07 -14.77
C PHE A 42 -10.92 -1.02 -14.43
N HIS A 43 -10.03 -1.10 -15.43
CA HIS A 43 -8.58 -1.03 -15.19
C HIS A 43 -8.16 0.33 -14.62
N GLN A 44 -8.77 1.42 -15.08
CA GLN A 44 -8.53 2.75 -14.51
C GLN A 44 -8.93 2.82 -13.02
N GLN A 45 -10.10 2.27 -12.66
CA GLN A 45 -10.55 2.20 -11.28
C GLN A 45 -9.63 1.31 -10.42
N ASN A 46 -9.14 0.20 -10.95
CA ASN A 46 -8.21 -0.67 -10.24
C ASN A 46 -6.91 0.05 -9.89
N MET A 47 -6.37 0.89 -10.78
CA MET A 47 -5.19 1.69 -10.46
C MET A 47 -5.42 2.61 -9.26
N VAL A 48 -6.59 3.27 -9.18
CA VAL A 48 -6.97 4.11 -8.02
C VAL A 48 -7.05 3.26 -6.75
N VAL A 49 -7.66 2.08 -6.82
CA VAL A 49 -7.75 1.15 -5.69
C VAL A 49 -6.36 0.71 -5.22
N LEU A 50 -5.43 0.42 -6.13
CA LEU A 50 -4.07 0.04 -5.80
C LEU A 50 -3.34 1.13 -5.01
N TYR A 51 -3.49 2.40 -5.39
CA TYR A 51 -2.94 3.53 -4.62
C TYR A 51 -3.57 3.63 -3.23
N ASN A 52 -4.90 3.57 -3.12
CA ASN A 52 -5.58 3.61 -1.81
C ASN A 52 -5.14 2.46 -0.88
N GLN A 53 -4.93 1.27 -1.45
CA GLN A 53 -4.41 0.12 -0.70
C GLN A 53 -2.97 0.34 -0.24
N TYR A 54 -2.13 0.93 -1.08
CA TYR A 54 -0.77 1.32 -0.73
C TYR A 54 -0.76 2.32 0.43
N ASP A 55 -1.53 3.40 0.34
CA ASP A 55 -1.60 4.45 1.37
C ASP A 55 -2.05 3.87 2.71
N LEU A 56 -3.08 3.03 2.70
CA LEU A 56 -3.57 2.36 3.89
C LEU A 56 -2.52 1.42 4.50
N ALA A 57 -1.76 0.69 3.65
CA ALA A 57 -0.71 -0.20 4.12
C ALA A 57 0.48 0.58 4.69
N GLU A 58 0.89 1.69 4.07
CA GLU A 58 1.91 2.59 4.59
C GLU A 58 1.51 3.17 5.95
N ALA A 59 0.29 3.68 6.08
CA ALA A 59 -0.23 4.19 7.34
C ALA A 59 -0.23 3.12 8.44
N ARG A 60 -0.63 1.88 8.12
CA ARG A 60 -0.59 0.75 9.07
C ARG A 60 0.82 0.36 9.47
N ILE A 61 1.79 0.43 8.57
CA ILE A 61 3.20 0.25 8.91
C ILE A 61 3.57 1.31 9.95
N LYS A 62 3.40 2.60 9.64
CA LYS A 62 3.76 3.70 10.55
C LYS A 62 3.07 3.65 11.91
N ALA A 63 1.82 3.18 11.95
CA ALA A 63 1.03 3.08 13.18
C ALA A 63 1.21 1.76 13.94
N SER A 64 1.97 0.80 13.43
CA SER A 64 2.16 -0.50 14.10
C SER A 64 2.83 -0.35 15.48
N ARG A 65 2.69 -1.35 16.35
CA ARG A 65 3.34 -1.36 17.67
C ARG A 65 4.84 -1.06 17.60
N GLY A 66 5.34 -0.30 18.58
CA GLY A 66 6.69 0.21 18.59
C GLY A 66 6.91 1.35 17.58
N ASN A 67 5.84 2.03 17.18
CA ASN A 67 5.93 3.23 16.37
C ASN A 67 6.59 4.38 17.13
N HIS A 68 7.02 5.39 16.38
CA HIS A 68 7.69 6.56 16.94
C HIS A 68 6.88 7.26 18.04
N ALA A 69 5.55 7.32 17.94
CA ALA A 69 4.72 7.95 18.97
C ALA A 69 4.70 7.15 20.29
N GLU A 70 4.68 5.82 20.21
CA GLU A 70 4.81 4.94 21.37
C GLU A 70 6.19 5.06 22.01
N LEU A 71 7.26 5.04 21.20
CA LEU A 71 8.63 5.18 21.68
C LEU A 71 8.84 6.53 22.38
N GLU A 72 8.31 7.61 21.80
CA GLU A 72 8.38 8.96 22.36
C GLU A 72 7.62 9.09 23.68
N ARG A 73 6.41 8.52 23.75
CA ARG A 73 5.62 8.53 24.98
C ARG A 73 6.33 7.76 26.09
N ASP A 74 6.84 6.57 25.78
CA ASP A 74 7.52 5.73 26.76
C ASP A 74 8.81 6.40 27.24
N HIS A 75 9.59 7.01 26.34
CA HIS A 75 10.78 7.80 26.67
C HIS A 75 10.47 8.93 27.64
N LYS A 76 9.51 9.80 27.30
CA LYS A 76 9.07 10.89 28.17
C LYS A 76 8.60 10.42 29.53
N PHE A 77 7.83 9.33 29.57
CA PHE A 77 7.33 8.76 30.82
C PHE A 77 8.49 8.30 31.72
N PHE A 78 9.39 7.45 31.20
CA PHE A 78 10.45 6.87 32.03
C PHE A 78 11.50 7.91 32.43
N VAL A 79 11.89 8.82 31.54
CA VAL A 79 12.81 9.92 31.88
C VAL A 79 12.18 10.79 32.98
N GLY A 80 10.91 11.18 32.83
CA GLY A 80 10.22 12.02 33.80
C GLY A 80 10.16 11.41 35.21
N VAL A 81 10.03 10.08 35.32
CA VAL A 81 10.07 9.39 36.62
C VAL A 81 11.43 9.58 37.31
N TYR A 82 12.54 9.44 36.57
CA TYR A 82 13.88 9.59 37.14
C TYR A 82 14.27 11.06 37.34
N GLU A 83 13.75 11.98 36.53
CA GLU A 83 13.91 13.43 36.75
C GLU A 83 13.23 13.87 38.04
N GLN A 84 12.05 13.32 38.36
CA GLN A 84 11.38 13.59 39.63
C GLN A 84 12.20 13.07 40.83
N ASP A 85 12.75 11.85 40.75
CA ASP A 85 13.68 11.33 41.76
C ASP A 85 14.87 12.28 41.99
N ILE A 86 15.44 12.83 40.92
CA ILE A 86 16.54 13.81 41.00
C ILE A 86 16.07 15.10 41.67
N ALA A 87 14.91 15.62 41.30
CA ALA A 87 14.34 16.83 41.88
C ALA A 87 14.08 16.69 43.39
N ASP A 88 13.66 15.50 43.83
CA ASP A 88 13.41 15.18 45.23
C ASP A 88 14.70 14.82 46.00
N GLY A 89 15.86 14.81 45.33
CA GLY A 89 17.16 14.48 45.92
C GLY A 89 17.36 12.99 46.21
N ILE A 90 16.54 12.13 45.61
CA ILE A 90 16.51 10.68 45.85
C ILE A 90 17.33 9.98 44.77
N ARG A 91 18.32 9.16 45.19
CA ARG A 91 19.08 8.27 44.29
C ARG A 91 19.64 8.96 43.03
N VAL A 92 20.07 10.23 43.18
CA VAL A 92 20.41 11.14 42.07
C VAL A 92 21.34 10.51 41.03
N GLU A 93 22.44 9.89 41.48
CA GLU A 93 23.43 9.30 40.56
C GLU A 93 22.92 8.05 39.86
N GLN A 94 22.12 7.21 40.54
CA GLN A 94 21.47 6.07 39.91
C GLN A 94 20.43 6.52 38.87
N SER A 95 19.66 7.57 39.19
CA SER A 95 18.66 8.14 38.29
C SER A 95 19.28 8.77 37.04
N LYS A 96 20.40 9.51 37.17
CA LYS A 96 21.15 10.02 36.01
C LYS A 96 21.62 8.89 35.09
N LYS A 97 22.21 7.83 35.67
CA LYS A 97 22.65 6.66 34.91
C LYS A 97 21.48 5.96 34.21
N ALA A 98 20.35 5.82 34.89
CA ALA A 98 19.14 5.25 34.30
C ALA A 98 18.64 6.08 33.11
N ILE A 99 18.62 7.41 33.22
CA ILE A 99 18.25 8.32 32.12
C ILE A 99 19.19 8.16 30.92
N GLU A 100 20.51 8.07 31.13
CA GLU A 100 21.47 7.81 30.05
C GLU A 100 21.20 6.49 29.33
N GLU A 101 20.95 5.42 30.09
CA GLU A 101 20.60 4.11 29.53
C GLU A 101 19.27 4.14 28.76
N ILE A 102 18.27 4.87 29.25
CA ILE A 102 16.98 5.08 28.58
C ILE A 102 17.18 5.83 27.26
N ASN A 103 17.97 6.92 27.28
CA ASN A 103 18.26 7.71 26.08
C ASN A 103 18.97 6.88 25.01
N ALA A 104 19.96 6.07 25.41
CA ALA A 104 20.67 5.18 24.50
C ALA A 104 19.73 4.13 23.88
N ARG A 105 18.85 3.52 24.70
CA ARG A 105 17.86 2.55 24.21
C ARG A 105 16.83 3.19 23.29
N TYR A 106 16.35 4.38 23.63
CA TYR A 106 15.40 5.15 22.81
C TYR A 106 15.98 5.44 21.42
N ALA A 107 17.21 5.96 21.35
CA ALA A 107 17.88 6.26 20.09
C ALA A 107 18.06 4.99 19.23
N LYS A 108 18.44 3.88 19.86
CA LYS A 108 18.56 2.58 19.17
C LYS A 108 17.21 2.10 18.62
N LEU A 109 16.15 2.12 19.42
CA LEU A 109 14.82 1.68 19.00
C LEU A 109 14.25 2.58 17.89
N HIS A 110 14.49 3.88 17.95
CA HIS A 110 14.11 4.81 16.87
C HIS A 110 14.81 4.47 15.55
N ALA A 111 16.13 4.25 15.57
CA ALA A 111 16.87 3.89 14.37
C ALA A 111 16.46 2.53 13.80
N GLU A 112 16.22 1.54 14.66
CA GLU A 112 15.66 0.23 14.27
C GLU A 112 14.29 0.38 13.62
N ARG A 113 13.47 1.30 14.17
CA ARG A 113 12.15 1.60 13.65
C ARG A 113 12.20 2.27 12.28
N ASP A 114 13.05 3.28 12.11
CA ASP A 114 13.27 3.95 10.82
C ASP A 114 13.70 2.94 9.75
N ALA A 115 14.66 2.07 10.08
CA ALA A 115 15.15 1.05 9.16
C ALA A 115 14.05 0.03 8.78
N TYR A 116 13.22 -0.36 9.74
CA TYR A 116 12.07 -1.23 9.48
C TYR A 116 11.06 -0.56 8.54
N GLU A 117 10.65 0.68 8.83
CA GLU A 117 9.67 1.40 8.03
C GLU A 117 10.17 1.59 6.60
N ALA A 118 11.41 2.06 6.42
CA ALA A 118 12.02 2.24 5.11
C ALA A 118 12.03 0.93 4.29
N LYS A 119 12.43 -0.19 4.91
CA LYS A 119 12.46 -1.50 4.24
C LYS A 119 11.05 -1.99 3.86
N ALA A 120 10.08 -1.83 4.77
CA ALA A 120 8.71 -2.29 4.54
C ALA A 120 8.01 -1.45 3.46
N ILE A 121 8.18 -0.13 3.50
CA ILE A 121 7.62 0.79 2.50
C ILE A 121 8.25 0.55 1.13
N ALA A 122 9.57 0.39 1.04
CA ALA A 122 10.23 0.08 -0.23
C ALA A 122 9.70 -1.22 -0.87
N LYS A 123 9.39 -2.24 -0.05
CA LYS A 123 8.76 -3.48 -0.53
C LYS A 123 7.34 -3.22 -1.05
N LEU A 124 6.54 -2.43 -0.34
CA LEU A 124 5.20 -2.05 -0.80
C LEU A 124 5.24 -1.27 -2.11
N GLN A 125 6.16 -0.31 -2.24
CA GLN A 125 6.34 0.48 -3.47
C GLN A 125 6.69 -0.43 -4.66
N LYS A 126 7.57 -1.41 -4.46
CA LYS A 126 7.90 -2.39 -5.51
C LYS A 126 6.69 -3.22 -5.93
N HIS A 127 5.88 -3.67 -4.97
CA HIS A 127 4.64 -4.41 -5.29
C HIS A 127 3.63 -3.53 -6.03
N LEU A 128 3.44 -2.29 -5.58
CA LEU A 128 2.56 -1.32 -6.23
C LEU A 128 3.00 -1.08 -7.68
N GLN A 129 4.29 -0.84 -7.92
CA GLN A 129 4.83 -0.60 -9.26
C GLN A 129 4.56 -1.77 -10.21
N VAL A 130 4.75 -3.01 -9.74
CA VAL A 130 4.48 -4.21 -10.56
C VAL A 130 2.98 -4.34 -10.87
N ALA A 131 2.12 -4.10 -9.88
CA ALA A 131 0.67 -4.16 -10.06
C ALA A 131 0.16 -3.07 -11.01
N LEU A 132 0.61 -1.82 -10.83
CA LEU A 132 0.25 -0.70 -11.70
C LEU A 132 0.67 -0.95 -13.14
N LYS A 133 1.90 -1.39 -13.41
CA LYS A 133 2.35 -1.72 -14.77
C LYS A 133 1.46 -2.75 -15.45
N LYS A 134 0.91 -3.71 -14.69
CA LYS A 134 -0.02 -4.71 -15.23
C LYS A 134 -1.36 -4.09 -15.59
N GLU A 135 -1.94 -3.27 -14.71
CA GLU A 135 -3.20 -2.57 -14.97
C GLU A 135 -3.07 -1.54 -16.10
N GLU A 136 -1.97 -0.77 -16.14
CA GLU A 136 -1.65 0.19 -17.20
C GLU A 136 -1.58 -0.48 -18.58
N LYS A 137 -0.90 -1.63 -18.66
CA LYS A 137 -0.81 -2.40 -19.92
C LYS A 137 -2.18 -2.91 -20.36
N ALA A 138 -3.00 -3.39 -19.44
CA ALA A 138 -4.34 -3.88 -19.75
C ALA A 138 -5.28 -2.74 -20.17
N TYR A 139 -5.19 -1.59 -19.49
CA TYR A 139 -5.89 -0.36 -19.84
C TYR A 139 -5.53 0.13 -21.25
N ALA A 140 -4.23 0.23 -21.55
CA ALA A 140 -3.76 0.65 -22.87
C ALA A 140 -4.29 -0.29 -23.97
N LYS A 141 -4.20 -1.62 -23.75
CA LYS A 141 -4.74 -2.61 -24.69
C LYS A 141 -6.25 -2.43 -24.93
N ALA A 142 -7.03 -2.16 -23.89
CA ALA A 142 -8.47 -1.92 -24.02
C ALA A 142 -8.76 -0.62 -24.79
N LYS A 143 -7.96 0.44 -24.59
CA LYS A 143 -8.10 1.69 -25.35
C LYS A 143 -7.71 1.55 -26.82
N ASP A 144 -6.62 0.85 -27.10
CA ASP A 144 -6.14 0.65 -28.47
C ASP A 144 -7.19 -0.16 -29.25
N ALA A 145 -7.70 -1.25 -28.67
CA ALA A 145 -8.77 -2.05 -29.27
C ALA A 145 -10.06 -1.23 -29.51
N LEU A 146 -10.39 -0.32 -28.58
CA LEU A 146 -11.53 0.60 -28.72
C LEU A 146 -11.32 1.60 -29.88
N ALA A 147 -10.11 2.12 -30.03
CA ALA A 147 -9.77 3.05 -31.11
C ALA A 147 -9.83 2.35 -32.49
N GLU A 148 -9.32 1.12 -32.58
CA GLU A 148 -9.39 0.30 -33.78
C GLU A 148 -10.83 -0.03 -34.18
N THR A 149 -11.67 -0.47 -33.23
CA THR A 149 -13.10 -0.76 -33.50
C THR A 149 -13.90 0.47 -33.91
N VAL A 150 -13.65 1.63 -33.29
CA VAL A 150 -14.31 2.89 -33.70
C VAL A 150 -13.89 3.34 -35.10
N THR A 151 -12.65 3.05 -35.50
CA THR A 151 -12.14 3.39 -36.84
C THR A 151 -12.66 2.43 -37.91
N ALA A 152 -12.77 1.13 -37.60
CA ALA A 152 -13.31 0.11 -38.51
C ALA A 152 -14.83 0.23 -38.74
N ALA A 153 -15.56 0.89 -37.84
CA ALA A 153 -16.99 1.15 -37.96
C ALA A 153 -17.32 2.44 -38.75
N ARG A 154 -16.33 3.18 -39.26
CA ARG A 154 -16.48 4.34 -40.14
C ARG A 154 -16.25 3.97 -41.60
#